data_AF-A0A1G0NFJ9-F1
#
_entry.id   AF-A0A1G0NFJ9-F1
#
_cell.length_a   1.000
_cell.length_b   1.000
_cell.length_c   1.000
_cell.angle_alpha   90.00
_cell.angle_beta   90.00
_cell.angle_gamma   90.00
#
_symmetry.space_group_name_H-M   'P 1'
#
loop_
_entity.id
_entity.type
_entity.pdbx_description
1 polymer ?
#
loop_
_entity_poly.entity_id
_entity_poly.type
_entity_poly.pdbx_seq_one_letter_code
_entity_poly.pdbx_strand_id
1 'polypeptide(L)'
;MSDMPQDKEFYELADAHIALCNTHMGKIKPARVSAAMLFAAARFNAFVIYASSENKAQFLLEKEAAIGYFMQEYEKYLRENVDEHLSRYEDPAG
;
A
#
# COMPACT_ATOMS: atom_id res chain seq x y z
N MET A 1 11.94 6.87 -7.75
CA MET A 1 10.84 7.64 -7.14
C MET A 1 11.41 8.34 -5.93
N SER A 2 11.28 9.66 -5.87
CA SER A 2 11.68 10.47 -4.71
C SER A 2 10.80 10.10 -3.51
N ASP A 3 11.31 10.25 -2.28
CA ASP A 3 10.51 10.11 -1.05
C ASP A 3 9.25 10.98 -1.19
N MET A 4 8.07 10.36 -1.25
CA MET A 4 6.81 11.10 -1.35
C MET A 4 6.43 11.60 0.05
N PRO A 5 6.19 12.91 0.24
CA PRO A 5 5.74 13.42 1.52
C PRO A 5 4.42 12.73 1.92
N GLN A 6 4.39 12.17 3.13
CA GLN A 6 3.16 11.70 3.76
C GLN A 6 2.38 12.91 4.28
N ASP A 7 1.85 13.70 3.35
CA ASP A 7 1.06 14.88 3.68
C ASP A 7 -0.42 14.53 3.88
N LYS A 8 -1.23 15.56 4.14
CA LYS A 8 -2.66 15.39 4.39
C LYS A 8 -3.37 14.68 3.23
N GLU A 9 -3.02 14.99 1.98
CA GLU A 9 -3.67 14.40 0.81
C GLU A 9 -3.33 12.90 0.70
N PHE A 10 -2.08 12.53 0.98
CA PHE A 10 -1.67 11.12 1.03
C PHE A 10 -2.54 10.31 2.03
N TYR A 11 -2.73 10.82 3.25
CA TYR A 11 -3.54 10.14 4.25
C TYR A 11 -5.03 10.10 3.87
N GLU A 12 -5.58 11.19 3.33
CA GLU A 12 -6.98 11.21 2.85
C GLU A 12 -7.22 10.18 1.75
N LEU A 13 -6.26 9.99 0.85
CA LEU A 13 -6.32 8.95 -0.19
C LEU A 13 -6.24 7.55 0.42
N ALA A 14 -5.33 7.31 1.38
CA ALA A 14 -5.22 6.01 2.05
C ALA A 14 -6.52 5.66 2.80
N ASP A 15 -7.08 6.63 3.54
CA ASP A 15 -8.33 6.48 4.29
C ASP A 15 -9.52 6.17 3.39
N ALA A 16 -9.58 6.74 2.18
CA ALA A 16 -10.63 6.41 1.23
C ALA A 16 -10.62 4.91 0.83
N HIS A 17 -9.44 4.31 0.68
CA HIS A 17 -9.32 2.87 0.40
C HIS A 17 -9.73 2.01 1.60
N ILE A 18 -9.35 2.44 2.81
CA ILE A 18 -9.75 1.79 4.06
C ILE A 18 -11.27 1.87 4.25
N ALA A 19 -11.87 3.03 4.03
CA ALA A 19 -13.32 3.25 4.12
C ALA A 19 -14.08 2.32 3.16
N LEU A 20 -13.59 2.14 1.93
CA LEU A 20 -14.15 1.18 0.99
C LEU A 20 -14.07 -0.25 1.52
N CYS A 21 -12.91 -0.68 2.02
CA CYS A 21 -12.74 -2.00 2.62
C CYS A 21 -13.70 -2.23 3.80
N ASN A 22 -13.90 -1.19 4.63
CA ASN A 22 -14.80 -1.22 5.77
C ASN A 22 -16.26 -1.45 5.36
N THR A 23 -16.70 -0.98 4.19
CA THR A 23 -18.08 -1.24 3.70
C THR A 23 -18.38 -2.72 3.45
N HIS A 24 -17.33 -3.55 3.31
CA HIS A 24 -17.43 -4.99 3.10
C HIS A 24 -17.36 -5.79 4.41
N MET A 25 -16.98 -5.17 5.53
CA MET A 25 -16.87 -5.84 6.83
C MET A 25 -18.24 -6.33 7.31
N GLY A 26 -18.25 -7.49 7.98
CA GLY A 26 -19.48 -8.18 8.40
C GLY A 26 -20.23 -8.92 7.28
N LYS A 27 -19.91 -8.66 6.00
CA LYS A 27 -20.49 -9.34 4.84
C LYS A 27 -19.50 -10.30 4.17
N ILE A 28 -18.23 -9.90 4.11
CA ILE A 28 -17.14 -10.66 3.50
C ILE A 28 -16.07 -10.92 4.57
N LYS A 29 -15.43 -12.11 4.51
CA LYS A 29 -14.33 -12.44 5.42
C LYS A 29 -13.21 -11.38 5.31
N PRO A 30 -12.71 -10.82 6.43
CA PRO A 30 -11.67 -9.78 6.41
C PRO A 30 -10.44 -10.17 5.59
N ALA A 31 -9.97 -11.42 5.72
CA ALA A 31 -8.84 -11.94 4.94
C ALA A 31 -9.04 -11.85 3.42
N ARG A 32 -10.27 -12.02 2.93
CA ARG A 32 -10.58 -11.89 1.50
C ARG A 32 -10.59 -10.43 1.05
N VAL A 33 -11.08 -9.52 1.88
CA VAL A 33 -11.09 -8.07 1.58
C VAL A 33 -9.65 -7.54 1.58
N SER A 34 -8.84 -7.91 2.56
CA SER A 34 -7.41 -7.58 2.63
C SER A 34 -6.64 -8.11 1.40
N ALA A 35 -6.83 -9.38 1.04
CA ALA A 35 -6.20 -9.95 -0.16
C ALA A 35 -6.62 -9.23 -1.45
N ALA A 36 -7.88 -8.82 -1.56
CA ALA A 36 -8.37 -8.06 -2.71
C ALA A 36 -7.74 -6.66 -2.78
N MET A 37 -7.58 -5.98 -1.64
CA MET A 37 -6.90 -4.68 -1.56
C MET A 37 -5.43 -4.78 -1.99
N LEU A 38 -4.70 -5.79 -1.51
CA LEU A 38 -3.32 -6.05 -1.93
C LEU A 38 -3.22 -6.29 -3.45
N PHE A 39 -4.13 -7.10 -4.00
CA PHE A 39 -4.18 -7.35 -5.44
C PHE A 39 -4.52 -6.09 -6.25
N ALA A 40 -5.43 -5.25 -5.76
CA ALA A 40 -5.78 -3.98 -6.40
C ALA A 40 -4.59 -3.01 -6.42
N ALA A 41 -3.89 -2.86 -5.29
CA ALA A 41 -2.69 -2.04 -5.18
C ALA A 41 -1.60 -2.51 -6.17
N ALA A 42 -1.36 -3.82 -6.26
CA ALA A 42 -0.38 -4.38 -7.20
C ALA A 42 -0.72 -4.05 -8.67
N ARG A 43 -1.99 -4.13 -9.06
CA ARG A 43 -2.44 -3.78 -10.43
C ARG A 43 -2.27 -2.31 -10.73
N PHE A 44 -2.62 -1.45 -9.77
CA PHE A 44 -2.47 -0.01 -9.93
C PHE A 44 -0.99 0.37 -10.04
N ASN A 45 -0.14 -0.14 -9.14
CA ASN A 45 1.29 0.15 -9.17
C ASN A 45 1.96 -0.38 -10.45
N ALA A 46 1.57 -1.57 -10.95
CA ALA A 46 2.05 -2.07 -12.25
C ALA A 46 1.66 -1.13 -13.41
N PHE A 47 0.44 -0.58 -13.39
CA PHE A 47 0.02 0.44 -14.35
C PHE A 47 0.84 1.73 -14.22
N VAL A 48 1.15 2.19 -13.01
CA VAL A 48 1.99 3.38 -12.78
C VAL A 48 3.37 3.20 -13.41
N ILE A 49 4.03 2.03 -13.21
CA ILE A 49 5.33 1.72 -13.84
C ILE A 49 5.23 1.76 -15.36
N TYR A 50 4.17 1.17 -15.91
CA TYR A 50 3.94 1.19 -17.35
C TYR A 50 3.72 2.61 -17.88
N ALA A 51 2.87 3.39 -17.21
CA ALA A 51 2.51 4.75 -17.59
C ALA A 51 3.68 5.74 -17.45
N SER A 52 4.63 5.48 -16.56
CA SER A 52 5.85 6.28 -16.41
C SER A 52 6.95 5.92 -17.41
N SER A 53 6.79 4.87 -18.20
CA SER A 53 7.78 4.42 -19.18
C SER A 53 7.46 5.00 -20.56
N GLU A 54 8.44 5.63 -21.23
CA GLU A 54 8.29 6.20 -22.56
C GLU A 54 8.16 5.13 -23.66
N ASN A 55 8.82 3.99 -23.45
CA ASN A 55 8.87 2.90 -24.41
C ASN A 55 9.19 1.56 -23.75
N LYS A 56 9.09 0.48 -24.54
CA LYS A 56 9.34 -0.90 -24.08
C LYS A 56 10.75 -1.10 -23.52
N ALA A 57 11.77 -0.47 -24.09
CA ALA A 57 13.15 -0.64 -23.64
C ALA A 57 13.34 -0.04 -22.24
N GLN A 58 12.79 1.16 -22.01
CA GLN A 58 12.79 1.78 -20.69
C GLN A 58 12.00 0.95 -19.66
N PHE A 59 10.80 0.49 -20.01
CA PHE A 59 10.00 -0.36 -19.12
C PHE A 59 10.76 -1.62 -18.69
N LEU A 60 11.45 -2.29 -19.62
CA LEU A 60 12.25 -3.47 -19.31
C LEU A 60 13.45 -3.17 -18.41
N LEU A 61 14.06 -1.99 -18.57
CA LEU A 61 15.21 -1.55 -17.79
C LEU A 61 14.82 -1.18 -16.35
N GLU A 62 13.68 -0.51 -16.17
CA GLU A 62 13.30 0.11 -14.90
C GLU A 62 12.33 -0.72 -14.04
N LYS A 63 11.61 -1.70 -14.63
CA LYS A 63 10.54 -2.43 -13.93
C LYS A 63 10.97 -3.08 -12.62
N GLU A 64 12.14 -3.72 -12.57
CA GLU A 64 12.58 -4.43 -11.37
C GLU A 64 12.94 -3.47 -10.24
N ALA A 65 13.55 -2.33 -10.57
CA ALA A 65 13.84 -1.28 -9.59
C ALA A 65 12.55 -0.67 -9.02
N ALA A 66 11.55 -0.43 -9.88
CA ALA A 66 10.26 0.10 -9.44
C ALA A 66 9.46 -0.91 -8.60
N ILE A 67 9.47 -2.20 -8.97
CA ILE A 67 8.89 -3.29 -8.16
C ILE A 67 9.58 -3.33 -6.79
N GLY A 68 10.91 -3.29 -6.76
CA GLY A 68 11.69 -3.29 -5.52
C GLY A 68 11.30 -2.15 -4.58
N TYR A 69 11.13 -0.94 -5.11
CA TYR A 69 10.66 0.21 -4.35
C TYR A 69 9.27 -0.03 -3.72
N PHE A 70 8.29 -0.48 -4.49
CA PHE A 70 6.94 -0.72 -3.94
C PHE A 70 6.92 -1.81 -2.87
N MET A 71 7.77 -2.84 -2.98
CA MET A 71 7.87 -3.90 -1.97
C MET A 71 8.50 -3.38 -0.67
N GLN A 72 9.55 -2.57 -0.78
CA GLN A 72 10.20 -1.95 0.39
C GLN A 72 9.24 -1.01 1.12
N GLU A 73 8.53 -0.15 0.40
CA GLU A 73 7.55 0.76 1.00
C GLU A 73 6.40 0.01 1.67
N TYR A 74 5.85 -1.01 1.02
CA TYR A 74 4.78 -1.83 1.62
C TYR A 74 5.26 -2.53 2.90
N GLU A 75 6.46 -3.12 2.88
CA GLU A 75 7.04 -3.77 4.05
C GLU A 75 7.24 -2.78 5.20
N LYS A 76 7.82 -1.61 4.91
CA LYS A 76 8.01 -0.52 5.87
C LYS A 76 6.69 -0.13 6.54
N TYR A 77 5.68 0.22 5.76
CA TYR A 77 4.38 0.65 6.30
C TYR A 77 3.68 -0.45 7.08
N LEU A 78 3.73 -1.70 6.59
CA LEU A 78 3.12 -2.82 7.30
C LEU A 78 3.78 -3.04 8.67
N ARG A 79 5.11 -2.98 8.74
CA ARG A 79 5.85 -3.10 10.00
C ARG A 79 5.51 -1.97 10.96
N GLU A 80 5.56 -0.72 10.50
CA GLU A 80 5.22 0.45 11.32
C GLU A 80 3.82 0.34 11.93
N ASN A 81 2.81 -0.07 11.15
CA ASN A 81 1.45 -0.23 11.64
C ASN A 81 1.29 -1.42 12.61
N VAL A 82 2.00 -2.52 12.37
CA VAL A 82 2.00 -3.67 13.29
C VAL A 82 2.66 -3.30 14.62
N ASP A 83 3.80 -2.60 14.57
CA ASP A 83 4.52 -2.14 15.76
C ASP A 83 3.68 -1.12 16.55
N GLU A 84 2.93 -0.25 15.89
CA GLU A 84 1.96 0.64 16.54
C GLU A 84 0.89 -0.17 17.28
N HIS A 85 0.29 -1.18 16.65
CA HIS A 85 -0.67 -2.06 17.31
C HIS A 85 -0.06 -2.85 18.46
N LEU A 86 1.19 -3.30 18.35
CA LEU A 86 1.92 -3.99 19.40
C LEU A 86 2.12 -3.08 20.62
N SER A 87 2.54 -1.83 20.40
CA SER A 87 2.76 -0.86 21.48
C SER A 87 1.52 -0.64 22.36
N ARG A 88 0.31 -0.74 21.78
CA ARG A 88 -0.95 -0.60 22.51
C ARG A 88 -1.26 -1.77 23.45
N TYR A 89 -0.65 -2.94 23.23
CA TYR A 89 -0.73 -4.07 24.18
C TYR A 89 0.28 -3.92 25.32
N GLU A 90 1.38 -3.20 25.10
CA GLU A 90 2.46 -3.01 26.06
C GLU A 90 2.25 -1.78 26.98
N ASP A 91 1.28 -0.92 26.64
CA ASP A 91 0.84 0.18 27.49
C ASP A 91 -0.41 -0.23 28.31
N PRO A 92 -0.25 -0.62 29.59
CA PRO A 92 -1.37 -1.03 30.45
C PRO A 92 -2.26 0.14 30.90
N ALA A 93 -2.04 1.38 30.44
CA ALA A 93 -2.87 2.55 30.74
C ALA A 93 -3.92 2.89 29.65
N GLY A 94 -4.08 2.03 28.63
CA GLY A 94 -5.23 2.07 27.71
C GLY A 94 -6.51 1.49 28.29
#